data_AF-A0A7U9KYT3-F1
#
_entry.id   AF-A0A7U9KYT3-F1
#
_cell.length_a   1.000
_cell.length_b   1.000
_cell.length_c   1.000
_cell.angle_alpha   90.00
_cell.angle_beta   90.00
_cell.angle_gamma   90.00
#
_symmetry.space_group_name_H-M   'P 1'
#
loop_
_entity.id
_entity.type
_entity.pdbx_description
1 polymer ?
#
loop_
_entity_poly.entity_id
_entity_poly.type
_entity_poly.pdbx_seq_one_letter_code
_entity_poly.pdbx_strand_id
1 'polypeptide(L)' 'MAIELSNDLIKLETAAWAEIQAGALTTDTAEAVQAAITAHAEATGQSRHEVEKALKKAVRHPEPDSQGPESP' A
#
# COMPACT_ATOMS: atom_id res chain seq x y z
N MET A 1 -5.51 -3.73 15.00
CA MET A 1 -4.29 -2.92 15.26
C MET A 1 -3.97 -2.16 13.99
N ALA A 2 -3.59 -0.88 14.07
CA ALA A 2 -3.12 -0.15 12.90
C ALA A 2 -1.69 -0.63 12.55
N ILE A 3 -1.45 -1.00 11.29
CA ILE A 3 -0.12 -1.32 10.77
C ILE A 3 0.57 0.00 10.46
N GLU A 4 1.72 0.28 11.07
CA GLU A 4 2.56 1.41 10.65
C GLU A 4 3.30 1.04 9.35
N LEU A 5 3.02 1.80 8.28
CA LEU A 5 3.63 1.60 6.96
C LEU A 5 4.73 2.64 6.73
N SER A 6 5.88 2.20 6.23
CA SER A 6 6.96 3.11 5.85
C SER A 6 6.58 3.93 4.62
N ASN A 7 7.01 5.20 4.57
CA ASN A 7 6.78 6.08 3.42
C ASN A 7 7.32 5.50 2.11
N ASP A 8 8.48 4.83 2.15
CA ASP A 8 9.07 4.18 0.96
C ASP A 8 8.18 3.05 0.44
N LEU A 9 7.59 2.26 1.33
CA LEU A 9 6.65 1.20 0.98
C LEU A 9 5.37 1.76 0.34
N ILE A 10 4.84 2.86 0.89
CA ILE A 10 3.67 3.57 0.33
C ILE A 10 3.99 4.12 -1.06
N LYS A 11 5.14 4.78 -1.25
CA LYS A 11 5.56 5.32 -2.56
C LYS A 11 5.70 4.22 -3.61
N LEU A 12 6.31 3.09 -3.22
CA LEU A 12 6.52 1.96 -4.13
C LEU A 12 5.19 1.34 -4.59
N GLU A 13 4.27 1.06 -3.65
CA GLU A 13 2.94 0.58 -4.03
C GLU A 13 2.14 1.64 -4.81
N THR A 14 2.30 2.93 -4.53
CA THR A 14 1.64 4.00 -5.30
C THR A 14 2.10 4.02 -6.75
N ALA A 15 3.40 3.88 -6.99
CA ALA A 15 3.94 3.76 -8.35
C ALA A 15 3.43 2.48 -9.04
N ALA A 16 3.50 1.33 -8.37
CA ALA A 16 2.97 0.07 -8.89
C ALA A 16 1.46 0.15 -9.19
N TRP A 17 0.70 0.85 -8.35
CA TRP A 17 -0.73 1.06 -8.57
C TRP A 17 -1.01 1.93 -9.79
N ALA A 18 -0.24 3.00 -10.00
CA ALA A 18 -0.34 3.80 -11.22
C ALA A 18 -0.02 2.97 -12.48
N GLU A 19 0.99 2.10 -12.42
CA GLU A 19 1.31 1.18 -13.52
C GLU A 19 0.20 0.14 -13.77
N ILE A 20 -0.43 -0.39 -12.71
CA ILE A 20 -1.60 -1.27 -12.83
C ILE A 20 -2.76 -0.55 -13.52
N GLN A 21 -3.06 0.69 -13.11
CA GLN A 21 -4.12 1.50 -13.73
C GLN A 21 -3.82 1.82 -15.20
N ALA A 22 -2.55 1.96 -15.56
CA ALA A 22 -2.11 2.18 -16.93
C ALA A 22 -1.99 0.87 -17.76
N GLY A 23 -2.15 -0.31 -17.14
CA GLY A 23 -1.89 -1.60 -17.79
C GLY A 23 -0.42 -1.83 -18.14
N ALA A 24 0.50 -1.14 -17.47
CA ALA A 24 1.95 -1.12 -17.74
C ALA A 24 2.79 -1.79 -16.63
N LEU A 25 2.15 -2.43 -15.65
CA LEU A 25 2.86 -3.09 -14.54
C LEU A 25 3.85 -4.13 -15.07
N THR A 26 5.10 -4.02 -14.63
CA THR A 26 6.15 -5.00 -14.92
C THR A 26 6.31 -6.03 -13.81
N THR A 27 6.85 -7.20 -14.13
CA THR A 27 7.19 -8.22 -13.13
C THR A 27 8.22 -7.67 -12.13
N ASP A 28 9.19 -6.88 -12.60
CA ASP A 28 10.20 -6.25 -11.74
C ASP A 28 9.58 -5.31 -10.70
N THR A 29 8.63 -4.45 -11.11
CA THR A 29 7.90 -3.59 -10.14
C THR A 29 7.11 -4.44 -9.14
N ALA A 30 6.44 -5.49 -9.61
CA ALA A 30 5.66 -6.37 -8.73
C ALA A 30 6.54 -7.11 -7.71
N GLU A 31 7.71 -7.58 -8.13
CA GLU A 31 8.71 -8.22 -7.26
C GLU A 31 9.28 -7.23 -6.25
N ALA A 32 9.62 -6.01 -6.68
CA ALA A 32 10.10 -4.96 -5.79
C ALA A 32 9.09 -4.64 -4.67
N VAL A 33 7.81 -4.54 -4.99
CA VAL A 33 6.74 -4.35 -4.00
C VAL A 33 6.70 -5.52 -3.01
N GLN A 34 6.69 -6.76 -3.49
CA GLN A 34 6.62 -7.95 -2.63
C GLN A 34 7.85 -8.09 -1.72
N ALA A 35 9.04 -7.79 -2.25
CA ALA A 35 10.27 -7.77 -1.48
C ALA A 35 10.22 -6.70 -0.38
N ALA A 36 9.74 -5.49 -0.69
CA ALA A 36 9.60 -4.41 0.27
C ALA A 36 8.56 -4.72 1.37
N ILE A 37 7.42 -5.34 1.02
CA ILE A 37 6.43 -5.80 2.01
C ILE A 37 7.05 -6.83 2.95
N THR A 38 7.82 -7.77 2.40
CA THR A 38 8.48 -8.83 3.18
C THR A 38 9.51 -8.23 4.15
N ALA A 39 10.40 -7.38 3.65
CA ALA A 39 11.41 -6.71 4.47
C ALA A 39 10.78 -5.83 5.57
N HIS A 40 9.69 -5.11 5.25
CA HIS A 40 8.96 -4.31 6.24
C HIS A 40 8.34 -5.20 7.33
N ALA A 41 7.67 -6.28 6.94
CA ALA A 41 7.07 -7.23 7.87
C ALA A 41 8.11 -7.88 8.81
N GLU A 42 9.27 -8.27 8.27
CA GLU A 42 10.38 -8.82 9.06
C GLU A 42 10.94 -7.77 10.03
N ALA A 43 11.14 -6.53 9.58
CA ALA A 43 11.67 -5.44 10.41
C ALA A 43 10.73 -5.03 11.55
N THR A 44 9.42 -5.09 11.34
CA THR A 44 8.41 -4.70 12.35
C THR A 44 7.86 -5.88 13.16
N GLY A 45 8.25 -7.12 12.82
CA GLY A 45 7.70 -8.33 13.44
C GLY A 45 6.22 -8.56 13.12
N GLN A 46 5.74 -8.00 12.01
CA GLN A 46 4.35 -8.10 11.57
C GLN A 46 4.15 -9.23 10.55
N SER A 47 2.90 -9.65 10.34
CA SER A 47 2.59 -10.58 9.26
C SER A 47 2.65 -9.88 7.90
N ARG A 48 3.36 -10.48 6.93
CA ARG A 48 3.40 -10.02 5.53
C ARG A 48 2.01 -9.78 4.95
N HIS A 49 1.05 -10.64 5.31
CA HIS A 49 -0.34 -10.53 4.86
C HIS A 49 -1.05 -9.28 5.42
N GLU A 50 -0.84 -8.97 6.70
CA GLU A 50 -1.45 -7.78 7.32
C GLU A 50 -0.81 -6.49 6.79
N VAL A 51 0.51 -6.50 6.55
CA VAL A 51 1.23 -5.38 5.92
C VAL A 51 0.72 -5.15 4.50
N GLU A 52 0.62 -6.20 3.68
CA GLU A 52 0.10 -6.08 2.31
C GLU A 52 -1.33 -5.55 2.29
N LYS A 53 -2.21 -6.06 3.16
CA LYS A 53 -3.61 -5.61 3.25
C LYS A 53 -3.70 -4.14 3.65
N ALA A 54 -2.93 -3.71 4.65
CA ALA A 54 -2.89 -2.32 5.07
C ALA A 54 -2.36 -1.41 3.97
N LEU A 55 -1.29 -1.83 3.29
CA LEU A 55 -0.68 -1.10 2.18
C LEU A 55 -1.65 -0.91 1.02
N LYS A 56 -2.32 -1.98 0.58
CA LYS A 56 -3.34 -1.91 -0.47
C LYS A 56 -4.51 -1.03 -0.06
N LYS A 57 -4.96 -1.08 1.21
CA LYS A 57 -6.00 -0.16 1.70
C LYS A 57 -5.53 1.29 1.58
N ALA A 58 -4.33 1.61 2.08
CA ALA A 58 -3.80 2.97 2.08
C ALA A 58 -3.64 3.56 0.67
N VAL A 59 -3.20 2.75 -0.31
CA VAL A 59 -2.91 3.24 -1.66
C VAL A 59 -4.10 3.15 -2.62
N ARG A 60 -4.82 2.03 -2.61
CA ARG A 60 -5.87 1.75 -3.61
C ARG A 60 -7.25 2.21 -3.16
N HIS A 61 -7.41 2.41 -1.86
CA HIS A 61 -8.64 2.90 -1.23
C HIS A 61 -8.30 3.99 -0.22
N PRO A 62 -7.67 5.11 -0.65
CA PRO A 62 -7.52 6.25 0.23
C PRO A 62 -8.93 6.58 0.73
N GLU A 63 -9.11 6.57 2.06
CA GLU A 63 -10.41 6.94 2.62
C GLU A 63 -10.75 8.31 2.02
N PRO A 64 -11.96 8.49 1.43
CA PRO A 64 -12.38 9.84 1.09
C PRO A 64 -12.29 10.58 2.41
N ASP A 65 -11.49 11.65 2.44
CA ASP A 65 -11.40 12.57 3.55
C ASP A 65 -12.81 12.71 4.11
N SER A 66 -13.02 12.40 5.39
CA SER A 66 -14.34 12.49 6.04
C SER A 66 -14.72 13.97 6.21
N GLN A 67 -14.84 14.68 5.09
CA GLN A 67 -15.40 15.99 4.90
C GLN A 67 -16.45 15.88 3.79
N GLY A 68 -17.64 15.44 4.21
CA GLY A 68 -18.90 15.76 3.55
C GLY A 68 -19.88 16.15 4.66
N PRO A 69 -20.49 17.35 4.62
CA PRO A 69 -21.21 17.91 5.75
C PRO A 69 -22.46 17.08 6.08
N GLU A 70 -22.69 16.91 7.37
CA GLU A 70 -24.02 16.85 7.97
C GLU A 70 -25.05 17.56 7.09
N SER A 71 -25.84 16.76 6.37
CA SER A 71 -26.96 17.26 5.57
C SER A 71 -28.17 17.49 6.50
N PRO A 72 -28.94 18.57 6.28
CA PRO A 72 -29.98 19.06 7.21
C PRO A 72 -31.18 18.13 7.38
#